data_AF-A0AAV0CX84-F1
#
_entry.id   AF-A0AAV0CX84-F1
#
_cell.length_a   1.000
_cell.length_b   1.000
_cell.length_c   1.000
_cell.angle_alpha   90.00
_cell.angle_beta   90.00
_cell.angle_gamma   90.00
#
_symmetry.space_group_name_H-M   'P 1'
#
loop_
_entity.id
_entity.type
_entity.pdbx_description
1 polymer ?
#
loop_
_entity_poly.entity_id
_entity_poly.type
_entity_poly.pdbx_seq_one_letter_code
_entity_poly.pdbx_strand_id
1 'polypeptide(L)'
;MAETSKSSVLYLPPNLNKNITETFGKLVDIYRALGDDRRSFSYYKAIPVIEKLPFKIESVDQAQNLPGIGKSLQEHIQEIVNTGKLAKLEHFEQDEKVRTISLFGEVWGVGPATALKLYEKGYRTLDDLKSEESLTNAQRLGLKYFHDIKTRIPRHEVEIMDQLLQKVAQEILPGYYR
;
A
#
# COMPACT_ATOMS: atom_id res chain seq x y z
N MET A 1 24.14 39.30 -13.96
CA MET A 1 22.93 39.17 -13.15
C MET A 1 22.19 37.94 -13.67
N ALA A 2 22.20 36.85 -12.91
CA ALA A 2 21.47 35.63 -13.26
C ALA A 2 20.84 35.11 -11.96
N GLU A 3 19.57 35.46 -11.79
CA GLU A 3 18.68 34.86 -10.79
C GLU A 3 18.29 33.47 -11.31
N THR A 4 18.92 32.43 -10.78
CA THR A 4 18.42 31.07 -10.93
C THR A 4 17.63 30.75 -9.68
N SER A 5 16.32 30.59 -9.88
CA SER A 5 15.32 30.34 -8.84
C SER A 5 15.75 29.20 -7.93
N LYS A 6 15.86 29.50 -6.63
CA LYS A 6 15.87 28.47 -5.59
C LYS A 6 14.57 27.71 -5.72
N SER A 7 14.64 26.46 -6.18
CA SER A 7 13.60 25.47 -6.02
C SER A 7 13.12 25.53 -4.57
N SER A 8 11.89 26.01 -4.38
CA SER A 8 11.25 26.00 -3.07
C SER A 8 11.07 24.53 -2.70
N VAL A 9 11.99 24.01 -1.89
CA VAL A 9 11.77 22.74 -1.19
C VAL A 9 10.51 22.97 -0.37
N LEU A 10 9.37 22.49 -0.87
CA LEU A 10 8.09 22.53 -0.17
C LEU A 10 8.34 21.85 1.18
N TYR A 11 8.34 22.63 2.25
CA TYR A 11 8.42 22.09 3.60
C TYR A 11 7.20 21.19 3.78
N LEU A 12 7.44 19.89 3.80
CA LEU A 12 6.45 18.89 4.17
C LEU A 12 6.56 18.75 5.69
N PRO A 13 5.64 19.34 6.47
CA PRO A 13 5.66 19.17 7.91
C PRO A 13 5.66 17.68 8.25
N PRO A 14 6.42 17.26 9.29
CA PRO A 14 6.46 15.87 9.69
C PRO A 14 5.04 15.41 10.08
N ASN A 15 4.63 14.23 9.60
CA ASN A 15 3.37 13.61 10.02
C ASN A 15 3.41 13.38 11.54
N LEU A 16 2.61 14.14 12.29
CA LEU A 16 2.53 14.09 13.76
C LEU A 16 1.66 12.93 14.27
N ASN A 17 0.92 12.28 13.36
CA ASN A 17 -0.08 11.25 13.64
C ASN A 17 0.31 9.90 12.99
N LYS A 18 1.62 9.64 12.86
CA LYS A 18 2.17 8.45 12.18
C LYS A 18 1.60 7.14 12.70
N ASN A 19 1.43 7.01 14.01
CA ASN A 19 0.83 5.83 14.65
C ASN A 19 -0.56 5.50 14.06
N ILE A 20 -1.40 6.53 13.85
CA ILE A 20 -2.73 6.36 13.28
C ILE A 20 -2.63 6.06 11.78
N THR A 21 -1.84 6.84 11.03
CA THR A 21 -1.75 6.69 9.58
C THR A 21 -1.11 5.37 9.16
N GLU A 22 -0.11 4.88 9.88
CA GLU A 22 0.52 3.58 9.63
C GLU A 22 -0.44 2.43 9.95
N THR A 23 -1.15 2.52 11.08
CA THR A 23 -2.18 1.53 11.45
C THR A 23 -3.30 1.48 10.41
N PHE A 24 -3.77 2.64 9.96
CA PHE A 24 -4.78 2.73 8.90
C PHE A 24 -4.22 2.22 7.57
N GLY A 25 -2.96 2.50 7.25
CA GLY A 25 -2.27 1.97 6.06
C GLY A 25 -2.28 0.44 6.02
N LYS A 26 -1.90 -0.21 7.13
CA LYS A 26 -1.98 -1.67 7.25
C LYS A 26 -3.40 -2.20 7.03
N LEU A 27 -4.42 -1.53 7.60
CA LEU A 27 -5.81 -1.92 7.38
C LEU A 27 -6.24 -1.76 5.92
N VAL A 28 -5.80 -0.71 5.23
CA VAL A 28 -6.05 -0.53 3.79
C VAL A 28 -5.56 -1.74 3.02
N ASP A 29 -4.31 -2.15 3.25
CA ASP A 29 -3.69 -3.26 2.54
C ASP A 29 -4.40 -4.59 2.82
N ILE A 30 -4.70 -4.87 4.09
CA ILE A 30 -5.44 -6.07 4.50
C ILE A 30 -6.84 -6.11 3.88
N TYR A 31 -7.63 -5.03 3.98
CA TYR A 31 -8.98 -5.02 3.41
C TYR A 31 -8.97 -5.13 1.89
N ARG A 32 -7.99 -4.54 1.20
CA ARG A 32 -7.82 -4.74 -0.25
C ARG A 32 -7.56 -6.20 -0.56
N ALA A 33 -6.64 -6.85 0.15
CA ALA A 33 -6.35 -8.27 -0.06
C ALA A 33 -7.57 -9.16 0.20
N LEU A 34 -8.42 -8.79 1.17
CA LEU A 34 -9.68 -9.48 1.45
C LEU A 34 -10.82 -9.13 0.47
N GLY A 35 -10.62 -8.17 -0.44
CA GLY A 35 -11.63 -7.71 -1.40
C GLY A 35 -12.71 -6.79 -0.81
N ASP A 36 -12.50 -6.21 0.38
CA ASP A 36 -13.39 -5.24 1.01
C ASP A 36 -12.98 -3.80 0.65
N ASP A 37 -13.20 -3.44 -0.61
CA ASP A 37 -12.83 -2.14 -1.16
C ASP A 37 -13.48 -0.97 -0.42
N ARG A 38 -14.71 -1.15 0.07
CA ARG A 38 -15.45 -0.09 0.78
C ARG A 38 -14.79 0.26 2.11
N ARG A 39 -14.38 -0.73 2.90
CA ARG A 39 -13.67 -0.48 4.16
C ARG A 39 -12.27 0.03 3.90
N SER A 40 -11.53 -0.60 2.99
CA SER A 40 -10.21 -0.11 2.54
C SER A 40 -10.26 1.37 2.14
N PHE A 41 -11.23 1.75 1.31
CA PHE A 41 -11.35 3.13 0.83
C PHE A 41 -11.63 4.13 1.94
N SER A 42 -12.41 3.74 2.97
CA SER A 42 -12.69 4.59 4.13
C SER A 42 -11.40 4.97 4.86
N TYR A 43 -10.54 3.99 5.19
CA TYR A 43 -9.23 4.26 5.82
C TYR A 43 -8.31 5.04 4.90
N TYR A 44 -8.25 4.66 3.62
CA TYR A 44 -7.43 5.33 2.61
C TYR A 44 -7.77 6.83 2.50
N LYS A 45 -9.07 7.19 2.58
CA LYS A 45 -9.50 8.59 2.56
C LYS A 45 -9.16 9.37 3.81
N ALA A 46 -9.12 8.70 4.97
CA ALA A 46 -8.79 9.35 6.25
C ALA A 46 -7.30 9.61 6.42
N ILE A 47 -6.42 8.75 5.91
CA ILE A 47 -4.95 8.88 6.01
C ILE A 47 -4.44 10.28 5.63
N PRO A 48 -4.71 10.81 4.41
CA PRO A 48 -4.16 12.11 4.01
C PRO A 48 -4.77 13.29 4.78
N VAL A 49 -5.95 13.11 5.39
CA VAL A 49 -6.58 14.14 6.23
C VAL A 49 -5.84 14.22 7.57
N ILE A 50 -5.58 13.06 8.18
CA ILE A 50 -4.89 12.93 9.47
C ILE A 50 -3.40 13.30 9.34
N GLU A 51 -2.75 12.90 8.25
CA GLU A 51 -1.35 13.17 7.96
C GLU A 51 -1.04 14.67 7.85
N LYS A 52 -1.98 15.46 7.35
CA LYS A 52 -1.83 16.91 7.14
C LYS A 52 -2.16 17.76 8.37
N LEU A 53 -2.62 17.16 9.46
CA LEU A 53 -2.95 17.92 10.67
C LEU A 53 -1.69 18.56 11.26
N PRO A 54 -1.75 19.86 11.63
CA PRO A 54 -0.60 20.57 12.21
C PRO A 54 -0.38 20.24 13.69
N PHE A 55 -1.15 19.30 14.25
CA PHE A 55 -1.07 18.86 15.64
C PHE A 55 -1.21 17.34 15.75
N LYS A 56 -0.76 16.80 16.88
CA LYS A 56 -1.00 15.41 17.27
C LYS A 56 -2.41 15.27 17.84
N ILE A 57 -3.15 14.24 17.41
CA ILE A 57 -4.46 13.90 17.95
C ILE A 57 -4.27 13.27 19.35
N GLU A 58 -4.85 13.89 20.37
CA GLU A 58 -4.83 13.43 21.77
C GLU A 58 -6.23 13.06 22.29
N SER A 59 -7.28 13.47 21.58
CA SER A 59 -8.67 13.08 21.85
C SER A 59 -9.45 12.94 20.53
N VAL A 60 -10.45 12.05 20.50
CA VAL A 60 -11.34 11.88 19.35
C VAL A 60 -12.10 13.17 18.98
N ASP A 61 -12.31 14.07 19.94
CA ASP A 61 -13.00 15.35 19.72
C ASP A 61 -12.30 16.22 18.67
N GLN A 62 -10.97 16.07 18.53
CA GLN A 62 -10.16 16.75 17.52
C GLN A 62 -10.32 16.16 16.11
N ALA A 63 -10.87 14.94 16.02
CA ALA A 63 -11.06 14.20 14.76
C ALA A 63 -12.53 14.11 14.31
N GLN A 64 -13.49 14.42 15.20
CA GLN A 64 -14.92 14.17 14.97
C GLN A 64 -15.52 14.89 13.75
N ASN A 65 -14.99 16.09 13.42
CA ASN A 65 -15.51 16.95 12.34
C ASN A 65 -14.65 16.86 11.07
N LEU A 66 -13.69 15.95 11.01
CA LEU A 66 -12.80 15.82 9.87
C LEU A 66 -13.52 15.13 8.68
N PRO A 67 -13.33 15.63 7.45
CA PRO A 67 -13.99 15.07 6.28
C PRO A 67 -13.57 13.62 6.06
N GLY A 68 -14.54 12.74 5.81
CA GLY A 68 -14.30 11.31 5.58
C GLY A 68 -14.03 10.49 6.85
N ILE A 69 -14.08 11.09 8.05
CA ILE A 69 -13.90 10.38 9.32
C ILE A 69 -15.26 10.21 10.02
N GLY A 70 -15.94 9.10 9.72
CA GLY A 70 -17.19 8.73 10.38
C GLY A 70 -16.98 8.05 11.73
N LYS A 71 -18.09 7.78 12.44
CA LYS A 71 -18.11 7.22 13.81
C LYS A 71 -17.18 6.02 14.04
N SER A 72 -17.16 5.05 13.12
CA SER A 72 -16.29 3.87 13.26
C SER A 72 -14.79 4.22 13.18
N LEU A 73 -14.40 5.18 12.34
CA LEU A 73 -13.00 5.62 12.29
C LEU A 73 -12.65 6.45 13.52
N GLN A 74 -13.59 7.23 14.05
CA GLN A 74 -13.42 7.97 15.31
C GLN A 74 -13.17 7.02 16.48
N GLU A 75 -13.94 5.93 16.59
CA GLU A 75 -13.74 4.87 17.59
C GLU A 75 -12.33 4.25 17.47
N HIS A 76 -11.87 3.93 16.25
CA HIS A 76 -10.53 3.40 16.04
C HIS A 76 -9.42 4.42 16.37
N ILE A 77 -9.60 5.70 16.02
CA ILE A 77 -8.66 6.77 16.40
C ILE A 77 -8.57 6.87 17.93
N GLN A 78 -9.72 6.87 18.62
CA GLN A 78 -9.76 6.93 20.08
C GLN A 78 -9.03 5.75 20.73
N GLU A 79 -9.23 4.54 20.20
CA GLU A 79 -8.56 3.33 20.68
C GLU A 79 -7.03 3.43 20.48
N ILE A 80 -6.57 3.87 19.31
CA ILE A 80 -5.15 4.04 19.00
C ILE A 80 -4.51 5.11 19.87
N VAL A 81 -5.21 6.21 20.13
CA VAL A 81 -4.72 7.29 21.01
C VAL A 81 -4.60 6.80 22.45
N ASN A 82 -5.56 6.02 22.94
CA ASN A 82 -5.59 5.53 24.32
C ASN A 82 -4.58 4.40 24.58
N THR A 83 -4.44 3.48 23.62
CA THR A 83 -3.73 2.22 23.83
C THR A 83 -2.42 2.11 23.04
N GLY A 84 -2.23 2.99 22.05
CA GLY A 84 -1.15 2.89 21.06
C GLY A 84 -1.38 1.81 20.00
N LYS A 85 -2.50 1.08 20.05
CA LYS A 85 -2.78 -0.07 19.19
C LYS A 85 -4.23 -0.08 18.71
N LEU A 86 -4.54 -1.03 17.82
CA LEU A 86 -5.89 -1.29 17.36
C LEU A 86 -6.16 -2.80 17.42
N ALA A 87 -7.07 -3.22 18.31
CA ALA A 87 -7.42 -4.62 18.53
C ALA A 87 -7.88 -5.31 17.23
N LYS A 88 -8.55 -4.56 16.35
CA LYS A 88 -8.96 -5.08 15.03
C LYS A 88 -7.77 -5.46 14.15
N LEU A 89 -6.71 -4.64 14.16
CA LEU A 89 -5.49 -4.95 13.41
C LEU A 89 -4.78 -6.15 14.05
N GLU A 90 -4.67 -6.19 15.38
CA GLU A 90 -4.06 -7.34 16.08
C GLU A 90 -4.79 -8.64 15.76
N HIS A 91 -6.13 -8.60 15.70
CA HIS A 91 -6.93 -9.77 15.31
C HIS A 91 -6.61 -10.23 13.88
N PHE A 92 -6.50 -9.31 12.92
CA PHE A 92 -6.10 -9.66 11.55
C PHE A 92 -4.66 -10.19 11.46
N GLU A 93 -3.73 -9.66 12.25
CA GLU A 93 -2.34 -10.14 12.30
C GLU A 93 -2.22 -11.54 12.94
N GLN A 94 -3.22 -11.98 13.71
CA GLN A 94 -3.26 -13.32 14.33
C GLN A 94 -4.07 -14.34 13.54
N ASP A 95 -5.01 -13.90 12.70
CA ASP A 95 -5.85 -14.77 11.88
C ASP A 95 -5.05 -15.38 10.72
N GLU A 96 -4.92 -16.72 10.72
CA GLU A 96 -4.21 -17.47 9.67
C GLU A 96 -4.77 -17.24 8.27
N LYS A 97 -6.10 -17.18 8.15
CA LYS A 97 -6.78 -16.96 6.87
C LYS A 97 -6.45 -15.59 6.33
N VAL A 98 -6.57 -14.56 7.17
CA VAL A 98 -6.28 -13.18 6.77
C VAL A 98 -4.81 -13.03 6.36
N ARG A 99 -3.87 -13.58 7.15
CA ARG A 99 -2.45 -13.57 6.80
C ARG A 99 -2.15 -14.26 5.49
N THR A 100 -2.74 -15.44 5.26
CA THR A 100 -2.49 -16.22 4.05
C THR A 100 -3.05 -15.51 2.81
N ILE A 101 -4.29 -15.03 2.89
CA ILE A 101 -4.91 -14.30 1.77
C ILE A 101 -4.13 -13.01 1.48
N SER A 102 -3.66 -12.31 2.52
CA SER A 102 -2.83 -11.11 2.35
C SER A 102 -1.51 -11.43 1.68
N LEU A 103 -0.81 -12.47 2.14
CA LEU A 103 0.44 -12.94 1.54
C LEU A 103 0.26 -13.30 0.05
N PHE A 104 -0.80 -14.01 -0.29
CA PHE A 104 -1.07 -14.35 -1.69
C PHE A 104 -1.45 -13.12 -2.52
N GLY A 105 -2.17 -12.17 -1.95
CA GLY A 105 -2.53 -10.90 -2.60
C GLY A 105 -1.33 -9.98 -2.88
N GLU A 106 -0.19 -10.17 -2.21
CA GLU A 106 1.05 -9.45 -2.53
C GLU A 106 1.70 -9.93 -3.84
N VAL A 107 1.34 -11.11 -4.34
CA VAL A 107 1.89 -11.67 -5.57
C VAL A 107 1.31 -10.94 -6.78
N TRP A 108 2.18 -10.41 -7.65
CA TRP A 108 1.74 -9.72 -8.85
C TRP A 108 0.80 -10.59 -9.70
N GLY A 109 -0.37 -10.04 -10.04
CA GLY A 109 -1.41 -10.74 -10.79
C GLY A 109 -2.36 -11.60 -9.96
N VAL A 110 -2.17 -11.70 -8.64
CA VAL A 110 -3.11 -12.38 -7.72
C VAL A 110 -4.01 -11.34 -7.06
N GLY A 111 -5.30 -11.39 -7.37
CA GLY A 111 -6.33 -10.58 -6.71
C GLY A 111 -7.06 -11.33 -5.58
N PRO A 112 -7.97 -10.65 -4.86
CA PRO A 112 -8.67 -11.22 -3.69
C PRO A 112 -9.40 -12.54 -3.97
N ALA A 113 -10.09 -12.62 -5.11
CA ALA A 113 -10.80 -13.82 -5.50
C ALA A 113 -9.86 -15.01 -5.76
N THR A 114 -8.69 -14.76 -6.35
CA THR A 114 -7.68 -15.80 -6.60
C THR A 114 -6.99 -16.20 -5.29
N ALA A 115 -6.62 -15.23 -4.44
CA ALA A 115 -6.02 -15.49 -3.14
C ALA A 115 -6.94 -16.35 -2.25
N LEU A 116 -8.24 -16.04 -2.23
CA LEU A 116 -9.23 -16.84 -1.51
C LEU A 116 -9.32 -18.27 -2.05
N LYS A 117 -9.39 -18.45 -3.38
CA LYS A 117 -9.42 -19.78 -4.00
C LYS A 117 -8.18 -20.61 -3.66
N LEU A 118 -7.00 -20.00 -3.64
CA LEU A 118 -5.75 -20.66 -3.26
C LEU A 118 -5.76 -21.08 -1.78
N TYR A 119 -6.29 -20.23 -0.90
CA TYR A 119 -6.49 -20.58 0.50
C TYR A 119 -7.46 -21.76 0.69
N GLU A 120 -8.59 -21.73 -0.02
CA GLU A 120 -9.61 -22.80 0.01
C GLU A 120 -9.09 -24.13 -0.54
N LYS A 121 -8.12 -24.10 -1.46
CA LYS A 121 -7.38 -25.29 -1.91
C LYS A 121 -6.42 -25.86 -0.86
N GLY A 122 -6.22 -25.18 0.26
CA GLY A 122 -5.36 -25.65 1.36
C GLY A 122 -3.95 -25.06 1.37
N TYR A 123 -3.59 -24.19 0.42
CA TYR A 123 -2.27 -23.56 0.39
C TYR A 123 -2.13 -22.50 1.48
N ARG A 124 -0.93 -22.41 2.05
CA ARG A 124 -0.58 -21.47 3.13
C ARG A 124 0.69 -20.68 2.87
N THR A 125 1.56 -21.15 1.98
CA THR A 125 2.87 -20.55 1.69
C THR A 125 3.01 -20.22 0.20
N LEU A 126 3.96 -19.34 -0.14
CA LEU A 126 4.28 -19.04 -1.54
C LEU A 126 4.94 -20.24 -2.26
N ASP A 127 5.59 -21.14 -1.52
CA ASP A 127 6.17 -22.35 -2.08
C ASP A 127 5.10 -23.33 -2.54
N ASP A 128 3.98 -23.43 -1.82
CA ASP A 128 2.84 -24.25 -2.21
C ASP A 128 2.28 -23.85 -3.58
N LEU A 129 2.38 -22.56 -3.91
CA LEU A 129 1.89 -22.02 -5.17
C LEU A 129 2.75 -22.40 -6.37
N LYS A 130 4.00 -22.86 -6.17
CA LYS A 130 4.88 -23.28 -7.27
C LYS A 130 4.35 -24.51 -8.01
N SER A 131 3.66 -25.40 -7.30
CA SER A 131 3.00 -26.58 -7.87
C SER A 131 1.61 -26.31 -8.45
N GLU A 132 1.05 -25.11 -8.28
CA GLU A 132 -0.30 -24.83 -8.76
C GLU A 132 -0.32 -24.63 -10.28
N GLU A 133 -1.04 -25.51 -10.98
CA GLU A 133 -1.14 -25.49 -12.45
C GLU A 133 -2.05 -24.37 -12.96
N SER A 134 -3.08 -23.97 -12.19
CA SER A 134 -4.05 -22.96 -12.64
C SER A 134 -3.52 -21.51 -12.65
N LEU A 135 -2.28 -21.28 -12.22
CA LEU A 135 -1.69 -19.95 -12.22
C LEU A 135 -1.41 -19.46 -13.65
N THR A 136 -1.81 -18.21 -13.91
CA THR A 136 -1.50 -17.54 -15.18
C THR A 136 0.00 -17.28 -15.31
N ASN A 137 0.47 -17.07 -16.55
CA ASN A 137 1.87 -16.70 -16.79
C ASN A 137 2.29 -15.46 -16.00
N ALA A 138 1.40 -14.47 -15.86
CA ALA A 138 1.64 -13.28 -15.07
C ALA A 138 1.86 -13.63 -13.58
N GLN A 139 0.97 -14.45 -13.00
CA GLN A 139 1.08 -14.89 -11.61
C GLN A 139 2.35 -15.71 -11.35
N ARG A 140 2.73 -16.58 -12.28
CA ARG A 140 3.99 -17.34 -12.20
C ARG A 140 5.21 -16.42 -12.21
N LEU A 141 5.19 -15.38 -13.04
CA LEU A 141 6.24 -14.37 -13.08
C LEU A 141 6.30 -13.58 -11.76
N GLY A 142 5.12 -13.21 -11.24
CA GLY A 142 4.96 -12.54 -9.95
C GLY A 142 5.50 -13.37 -8.79
N LEU A 143 5.30 -14.68 -8.79
CA LEU A 143 5.90 -15.59 -7.81
C LEU A 143 7.41 -15.70 -7.98
N LYS A 144 7.89 -15.85 -9.23
CA LYS A 144 9.32 -16.02 -9.52
C LYS A 144 10.15 -14.83 -9.04
N TYR A 145 9.66 -13.60 -9.29
CA TYR A 145 10.34 -12.35 -8.93
C TYR A 145 9.71 -11.66 -7.72
N PHE A 146 9.01 -12.40 -6.86
CA PHE A 146 8.25 -11.84 -5.74
C PHE A 146 9.10 -10.93 -4.85
N HIS A 147 10.28 -11.40 -4.47
CA HIS A 147 11.19 -10.63 -3.61
C HIS A 147 11.76 -9.40 -4.33
N ASP A 148 12.15 -9.53 -5.60
CA ASP A 148 12.73 -8.44 -6.38
C ASP A 148 11.72 -7.31 -6.60
N ILE A 149 10.49 -7.65 -6.98
CA ILE A 149 9.40 -6.66 -7.22
C ILE A 149 9.04 -5.91 -5.93
N LYS A 150 9.21 -6.54 -4.76
CA LYS A 150 8.95 -5.91 -3.46
C LYS A 150 10.03 -4.92 -3.05
N THR A 151 11.21 -4.97 -3.66
CA THR A 151 12.27 -4.00 -3.39
C THR A 151 11.98 -2.65 -4.04
N ARG A 152 12.40 -1.57 -3.38
CA ARG A 152 12.29 -0.22 -3.95
C ARG A 152 13.28 -0.10 -5.10
N ILE A 153 12.78 0.24 -6.29
CA ILE A 153 13.61 0.45 -7.48
C ILE A 153 14.66 1.56 -7.19
N PRO A 154 15.98 1.24 -7.27
CA PRO A 154 17.04 2.22 -7.16
C PRO A 154 17.00 3.27 -8.26
N ARG A 155 17.40 4.52 -7.96
CA ARG A 155 17.37 5.61 -8.95
C ARG A 155 18.23 5.33 -10.18
N HIS A 156 19.41 4.73 -10.01
CA HIS A 156 20.30 4.40 -11.11
C HIS A 156 19.70 3.36 -12.07
N GLU A 157 18.90 2.40 -11.58
CA GLU A 157 18.20 1.45 -12.44
C GLU A 157 17.16 2.15 -13.32
N VAL A 158 16.45 3.13 -12.76
CA VAL A 158 15.49 3.95 -13.52
C VAL A 158 16.19 4.74 -14.63
N GLU A 159 17.36 5.31 -14.36
CA GLU A 159 18.16 6.04 -15.36
C GLU A 159 18.59 5.12 -16.52
N ILE A 160 19.00 3.89 -16.22
CA ILE A 160 19.35 2.89 -17.24
C ILE A 160 18.11 2.52 -18.08
N MET A 161 16.95 2.32 -17.44
CA MET A 161 15.70 2.03 -18.14
C MET A 161 15.27 3.18 -19.05
N ASP A 162 15.41 4.44 -18.59
CA ASP A 162 15.10 5.63 -19.39
C ASP A 162 16.00 5.74 -20.63
N GLN A 163 17.32 5.57 -20.48
CA GLN A 163 18.25 5.56 -21.60
C GLN A 163 17.93 4.47 -22.63
N LEU A 164 17.56 3.27 -22.17
CA LEU A 164 17.17 2.18 -23.05
C LEU A 164 15.89 2.52 -23.81
N LEU A 165 14.88 3.06 -23.13
CA LEU A 165 13.61 3.47 -23.73
C LEU A 165 13.81 4.59 -24.75
N GLN A 166 14.63 5.59 -24.45
CA GLN A 166 14.95 6.67 -25.37
C GLN A 166 15.61 6.14 -26.65
N LYS A 167 16.58 5.24 -26.52
CA LYS A 167 17.26 4.62 -27.68
C LYS A 167 16.25 3.89 -28.57
N VAL A 168 15.44 3.00 -27.99
CA VAL A 168 14.43 2.23 -28.75
C VAL A 168 13.38 3.15 -29.36
N ALA A 169 12.94 4.18 -28.64
CA ALA A 169 11.98 5.14 -29.15
C ALA A 169 12.53 5.94 -30.34
N GLN A 170 13.80 6.33 -30.31
CA GLN A 170 14.46 7.00 -31.45
C GLN A 170 14.60 6.09 -32.67
N GLU A 171 14.83 4.79 -32.47
CA GLU A 171 14.88 3.80 -33.56
C GLU A 171 13.51 3.61 -34.23
N ILE A 172 12.43 3.59 -33.43
CA ILE A 172 11.06 3.41 -33.94
C ILE A 172 10.52 4.70 -34.58
N LEU A 173 10.74 5.84 -33.92
CA LEU A 173 10.25 7.15 -34.35
C LEU A 173 11.29 8.25 -34.08
N PRO A 174 12.14 8.56 -35.07
CA PRO A 174 13.14 9.61 -34.95
C PRO A 174 12.51 10.97 -34.58
N GLY A 175 13.01 11.61 -33.52
CA GLY A 175 12.58 12.96 -33.09
C GLY A 175 11.43 13.02 -32.08
N TYR A 176 10.95 11.88 -31.57
CA TYR A 176 9.86 11.83 -30.57
C TYR A 176 10.29 12.22 -29.15
N TYR A 177 11.50 11.84 -28.74
CA TYR A 177 12.10 12.25 -27.46
C TYR A 177 12.97 13.49 -27.67
N ARG A 178 12.70 14.56 -26.92
CA ARG A 178 13.52 15.79 -26.83
C ARG A 178 14.13 15.93 -25.45
#